data_AF-A0A3N5HD24-F1
#
_entry.id   AF-A0A3N5HD24-F1
#
_cell.length_a   1.000
_cell.length_b   1.000
_cell.length_c   1.000
_cell.angle_alpha   90.00
_cell.angle_beta   90.00
_cell.angle_gamma   90.00
#
_symmetry.space_group_name_H-M   'P 1'
#
loop_
_entity.id
_entity.type
_entity.pdbx_description
1 polymer ?
#
loop_
_entity_poly.entity_id
_entity_poly.type
_entity_poly.pdbx_seq_one_letter_code
_entity_poly.pdbx_strand_id
1 'polypeptide(L)'
;MSWAALALVLAAGPTDWALPGVRVHVEASEELDPDRLRALARPEVVLWVRTRSNGLRRSTAETLGLAGAAFVRVRPPLGAPALAPFVGRVGPWVEERGVDVKRVRRWSPGRLAVDVEGAFTEELTARLRVLRPVAVRWTRGGWPDAAEWARARGFSGVELLGGSGPPVDCEAVPPRSRIRVRVPLSSATAEGVCGLPLRVEMPAAVDAADVQRLLVRHPDADLAVEVGEDVERADAVRRLLDRLTAATPLGGVDSTGALRTDAGRP
;
A
#
# COMPACT_ATOMS: atom_id res chain seq x y z
N MET A 1 -11.68 -37.34 45.45
CA MET A 1 -12.73 -36.75 44.58
C MET A 1 -12.28 -35.35 44.24
N SER A 2 -11.93 -35.13 42.98
CA SER A 2 -11.18 -33.98 42.47
C SER A 2 -12.01 -33.32 41.39
N TRP A 3 -12.54 -32.12 41.63
CA TRP A 3 -13.08 -31.18 40.62
C TRP A 3 -13.14 -29.79 41.26
N ALA A 4 -11.97 -29.20 41.49
CA ALA A 4 -11.82 -27.79 41.82
C ALA A 4 -10.79 -27.21 40.85
N ALA A 5 -11.25 -26.79 39.66
CA ALA A 5 -10.61 -25.82 38.78
C ALA A 5 -11.24 -25.92 37.38
N LEU A 6 -12.29 -25.16 37.09
CA LEU A 6 -12.55 -24.62 35.74
C LEU A 6 -13.68 -23.57 35.77
N ALA A 7 -13.48 -22.51 36.55
CA ALA A 7 -14.36 -21.32 36.49
C ALA A 7 -13.49 -20.06 36.43
N LEU A 8 -12.60 -20.03 35.45
CA LEU A 8 -11.76 -18.88 35.10
C LEU A 8 -11.79 -18.70 33.58
N VAL A 9 -12.98 -18.40 33.09
CA VAL A 9 -13.24 -17.98 31.70
C VAL A 9 -14.08 -16.72 31.79
N LEU A 10 -13.61 -15.65 31.13
CA LEU A 10 -14.19 -14.30 30.99
C LEU A 10 -13.75 -13.19 31.97
N ALA A 11 -12.47 -13.16 32.30
CA ALA A 11 -11.75 -11.89 32.45
C ALA A 11 -10.68 -11.79 31.36
N ALA A 12 -11.09 -11.89 30.09
CA ALA A 12 -10.22 -11.56 28.98
C ALA A 12 -10.10 -10.02 28.95
N GLY A 13 -9.05 -9.50 29.59
CA GLY A 13 -8.60 -8.14 29.38
C GLY A 13 -8.32 -7.88 27.89
N PRO A 14 -8.22 -6.61 27.47
CA PRO A 14 -7.87 -6.28 26.09
C PRO A 14 -6.60 -7.04 25.74
N THR A 15 -6.71 -8.00 24.83
CA THR A 15 -5.54 -8.71 24.34
C THR A 15 -4.75 -7.67 23.57
N ASP A 16 -3.61 -7.26 24.13
CA ASP A 16 -2.68 -6.34 23.48
C ASP A 16 -2.08 -7.05 22.26
N TRP A 17 -2.65 -6.79 21.08
CA TRP A 17 -2.27 -7.41 19.81
C TRP A 17 -1.30 -6.51 19.06
N ALA A 18 0.00 -6.83 19.05
CA ALA A 18 0.90 -6.13 18.13
C ALA A 18 0.42 -6.44 16.69
N LEU A 19 0.07 -5.44 15.89
CA LEU A 19 -0.09 -5.57 14.44
C LEU A 19 1.22 -5.12 13.75
N PRO A 20 2.32 -5.89 13.82
CA PRO A 20 3.54 -5.50 13.13
C PRO A 20 3.29 -5.57 11.62
N GLY A 21 3.41 -4.43 10.94
CA GLY A 21 3.59 -4.38 9.49
C GLY A 21 2.36 -4.10 8.63
N VAL A 22 1.22 -3.71 9.22
CA VAL A 22 0.05 -3.27 8.42
C VAL A 22 0.41 -2.02 7.63
N ARG A 23 0.21 -2.07 6.31
CA ARG A 23 0.38 -0.91 5.42
C ARG A 23 -0.97 -0.38 4.99
N VAL A 24 -1.13 0.94 5.09
CA VAL A 24 -2.36 1.62 4.67
C VAL A 24 -2.07 2.46 3.44
N HIS A 25 -2.72 2.12 2.34
CA HIS A 25 -2.66 2.85 1.09
C HIS A 25 -3.76 3.92 1.10
N VAL A 26 -3.38 5.19 1.04
CA VAL A 26 -4.34 6.29 1.07
C VAL A 26 -4.25 7.06 -0.24
N GLU A 27 -5.35 7.09 -0.99
CA GLU A 27 -5.48 7.92 -2.18
C GLU A 27 -6.05 9.28 -1.79
N ALA A 28 -5.30 10.35 -2.00
CA ALA A 28 -5.68 11.72 -1.61
C ALA A 28 -5.50 12.69 -2.79
N SER A 29 -6.14 13.86 -2.71
CA SER A 29 -5.89 14.97 -3.61
C SER A 29 -4.86 15.93 -3.03
N GLU A 30 -4.07 16.59 -3.87
CA GLU A 30 -3.18 17.69 -3.44
C GLU A 30 -3.95 18.90 -2.90
N GLU A 31 -5.24 18.99 -3.21
CA GLU A 31 -6.15 20.05 -2.77
C GLU A 31 -6.74 19.80 -1.39
N LEU A 32 -6.45 18.64 -0.80
CA LEU A 32 -6.78 18.38 0.60
C LEU A 32 -6.04 19.40 1.48
N ASP A 33 -6.71 19.83 2.56
CA ASP A 33 -6.12 20.71 3.56
C ASP A 33 -4.70 20.25 3.98
N PRO A 34 -3.68 21.14 3.96
CA PRO A 34 -2.29 20.76 4.22
C PRO A 34 -2.07 20.09 5.58
N ASP A 35 -2.77 20.51 6.63
CA ASP A 35 -2.64 19.94 7.97
C ASP A 35 -3.23 18.51 8.00
N ARG A 36 -4.30 18.27 7.25
CA ARG A 36 -4.87 16.93 7.09
C ARG A 36 -3.97 16.01 6.27
N LEU A 37 -3.41 16.49 5.17
CA LEU A 37 -2.44 15.72 4.39
C LEU A 37 -1.22 15.36 5.24
N ARG A 38 -0.74 16.29 6.07
CA ARG A 38 0.35 16.05 7.03
C ARG A 38 -0.02 15.01 8.08
N ALA A 39 -1.24 15.04 8.60
CA ALA A 39 -1.71 14.07 9.60
C ALA A 39 -1.83 12.64 9.05
N LEU A 40 -2.03 12.50 7.73
CA LEU A 40 -2.05 11.22 7.01
C LEU A 40 -0.65 10.72 6.63
N ALA A 41 0.35 11.60 6.52
CA ALA A 41 1.71 11.24 6.11
C ALA A 41 2.50 10.58 7.25
N ARG A 42 2.27 9.27 7.45
CA ARG A 42 2.88 8.46 8.53
C ARG A 42 3.76 7.32 7.99
N PRO A 43 4.74 6.80 8.75
CA PRO A 43 5.64 5.74 8.30
C PRO A 43 4.95 4.47 7.76
N GLU A 44 3.78 4.12 8.31
CA GLU A 44 2.96 2.97 7.92
C GLU A 44 2.05 3.24 6.70
N VAL A 45 1.98 4.49 6.23
CA VAL A 45 1.11 4.92 5.13
C VAL A 45 1.87 4.97 3.81
N VAL A 46 1.23 4.46 2.75
CA VAL A 46 1.63 4.70 1.35
C VAL A 46 0.65 5.69 0.75
N LEU A 47 1.10 6.92 0.49
CA LEU A 47 0.28 7.97 -0.10
C LEU A 47 0.26 7.89 -1.62
N TRP A 48 -0.93 7.99 -2.21
CA TRP A 48 -1.14 8.12 -3.65
C TRP A 48 -1.85 9.46 -3.88
N VAL A 49 -1.10 10.47 -4.31
CA VAL A 49 -1.60 11.84 -4.39
C VAL A 49 -1.95 12.19 -5.82
N ARG A 50 -3.22 12.53 -6.06
CA ARG A 50 -3.66 13.10 -7.33
C ARG A 50 -3.39 14.59 -7.32
N THR A 51 -2.81 15.09 -8.41
CA THR A 51 -2.56 16.51 -8.60
C THR A 51 -3.33 17.04 -9.81
N ARG A 52 -3.68 18.31 -9.77
CA ARG A 52 -4.23 19.05 -10.91
C ARG A 52 -3.13 19.41 -11.90
N SER A 53 -1.89 19.59 -11.44
CA SER A 53 -0.74 19.97 -12.25
C SER A 53 0.50 19.10 -11.98
N ASN A 54 1.53 19.23 -12.82
CA ASN A 54 2.82 18.56 -12.57
C ASN A 54 3.69 19.29 -11.53
N GLY A 55 3.23 20.44 -11.01
CA GLY A 55 3.96 21.21 -10.02
C GLY A 55 3.65 20.74 -8.61
N LEU A 56 4.65 20.24 -7.89
CA LEU A 56 4.52 19.91 -6.47
C LEU A 56 5.21 20.97 -5.63
N ARG A 57 4.46 21.62 -4.72
CA ARG A 57 5.04 22.60 -3.78
C ARG A 57 6.06 21.90 -2.89
N ARG A 58 7.15 22.59 -2.57
CA ARG A 58 8.22 22.04 -1.71
C ARG A 58 7.70 21.59 -0.34
N SER A 59 6.85 22.40 0.30
CA SER A 59 6.25 22.06 1.60
C SER A 59 5.37 20.80 1.54
N THR A 60 4.63 20.62 0.44
CA THR A 60 3.87 19.40 0.18
C THR A 60 4.81 18.21 0.01
N ALA A 61 5.87 18.34 -0.80
CA ALA A 61 6.85 17.27 -0.99
C ALA A 61 7.54 16.84 0.32
N GLU A 62 7.93 17.81 1.16
CA GLU A 62 8.49 17.56 2.49
C GLU A 62 7.50 16.82 3.40
N THR A 63 6.22 17.19 3.34
CA THR A 63 5.14 16.53 4.07
C THR A 63 4.94 15.08 3.59
N LEU A 64 4.90 14.85 2.28
CA LEU A 64 4.80 13.51 1.70
C LEU A 64 6.00 12.62 2.05
N GLY A 65 7.17 13.21 2.26
CA GLY A 65 8.39 12.50 2.69
C GLY A 65 8.29 11.86 4.08
N LEU A 66 7.31 12.27 4.91
CA LEU A 66 7.03 11.66 6.21
C LEU A 66 6.38 10.27 6.08
N ALA A 67 5.69 10.02 4.97
CA ALA A 67 5.05 8.75 4.69
C ALA A 67 6.08 7.61 4.53
N GLY A 68 5.64 6.37 4.63
CA GLY A 68 6.46 5.20 4.29
C GLY A 68 6.88 5.19 2.81
N ALA A 69 5.95 5.59 1.95
CA ALA A 69 6.18 5.94 0.55
C ALA A 69 5.11 6.93 0.07
N ALA A 70 5.43 7.75 -0.92
CA ALA A 70 4.47 8.63 -1.56
C ALA A 70 4.63 8.62 -3.07
N PHE A 71 3.52 8.50 -3.78
CA PHE A 71 3.43 8.45 -5.23
C PHE A 71 2.54 9.58 -5.71
N VAL A 72 3.10 10.52 -6.47
CA VAL A 72 2.40 11.74 -6.89
C VAL A 72 2.08 11.64 -8.36
N ARG A 73 0.79 11.74 -8.72
CA ARG A 73 0.34 11.65 -10.10
C ARG A 73 0.96 12.78 -10.90
N VAL A 74 1.52 12.45 -12.06
CA VAL A 74 2.11 13.42 -12.98
C VAL A 74 1.78 13.03 -14.41
N ARG A 75 1.65 14.02 -15.28
CA ARG A 75 1.32 13.88 -16.69
C ARG A 75 2.58 14.08 -17.54
N PRO A 76 3.14 13.03 -18.17
CA PRO A 76 4.20 13.16 -19.15
C PRO A 76 3.91 14.20 -20.26
N PRO A 77 4.94 14.85 -20.85
CA PRO A 77 6.36 14.74 -20.51
C PRO A 77 6.75 15.66 -19.33
N LEU A 78 7.66 15.19 -18.46
CA LEU A 78 8.24 16.00 -17.38
C LEU A 78 9.57 16.63 -17.81
N GLY A 79 9.68 17.94 -17.66
CA GLY A 79 10.95 18.67 -17.72
C GLY A 79 11.79 18.46 -16.47
N ALA A 80 13.10 18.70 -16.55
CA ALA A 80 14.01 18.50 -15.43
C ALA A 80 13.63 19.26 -14.13
N PRO A 81 13.16 20.53 -14.17
CA PRO A 81 12.76 21.25 -12.95
C PRO A 81 11.57 20.61 -12.23
N ALA A 82 10.66 19.98 -12.97
CA ALA A 82 9.48 19.30 -12.40
C ALA A 82 9.85 18.03 -11.61
N LEU A 83 11.10 17.55 -11.73
CA LEU A 83 11.57 16.33 -11.07
C LEU A 83 12.22 16.58 -9.71
N ALA A 84 12.60 17.82 -9.42
CA ALA A 84 13.28 18.18 -8.17
C ALA A 84 12.54 17.71 -6.88
N PRO A 85 11.20 17.69 -6.82
CA PRO A 85 10.48 17.19 -5.65
C PRO A 85 10.52 15.66 -5.45
N PHE A 86 10.89 14.87 -6.46
CA PHE A 86 10.83 13.40 -6.42
C PHE A 86 12.11 12.77 -5.90
N VAL A 87 12.37 12.97 -4.61
CA VAL A 87 13.55 12.46 -3.90
C VAL A 87 13.17 11.64 -2.67
N GLY A 88 14.07 10.76 -2.23
CA GLY A 88 13.88 9.99 -1.01
C GLY A 88 12.71 9.00 -1.12
N ARG A 89 11.62 9.26 -0.40
CA ARG A 89 10.40 8.41 -0.35
C ARG A 89 9.29 8.87 -1.30
N VAL A 90 9.46 10.02 -1.95
CA VAL A 90 8.47 10.62 -2.85
C VAL A 90 8.86 10.30 -4.30
N GLY A 91 7.95 9.69 -5.04
CA GLY A 91 8.17 9.25 -6.42
C GLY A 91 7.03 9.65 -7.36
N PRO A 92 7.29 9.72 -8.68
CA PRO A 92 6.25 9.98 -9.66
C PRO A 92 5.34 8.78 -9.86
N TRP A 93 4.07 9.06 -10.11
CA TRP A 93 3.04 8.13 -10.52
C TRP A 93 2.49 8.54 -11.88
N VAL A 94 2.57 7.66 -12.87
CA VAL A 94 2.18 7.96 -14.25
C VAL A 94 1.24 6.91 -14.80
N GLU A 95 0.39 7.31 -15.73
CA GLU A 95 -0.23 6.35 -16.65
C GLU A 95 0.82 5.86 -17.64
N GLU A 96 0.81 4.58 -17.98
CA GLU A 96 1.76 4.00 -18.92
C GLU A 96 1.62 4.59 -20.33
N ARG A 97 0.39 4.89 -20.74
CA ARG A 97 0.07 5.48 -22.03
C ARG A 97 0.64 6.90 -22.10
N GLY A 98 1.45 7.17 -23.13
CA GLY A 98 2.08 8.48 -23.33
C GLY A 98 3.42 8.68 -22.62
N VAL A 99 3.94 7.67 -21.91
CA VAL A 99 5.28 7.73 -21.32
C VAL A 99 6.36 7.46 -22.37
N ASP A 100 7.19 8.47 -22.65
CA ASP A 100 8.43 8.31 -23.42
C ASP A 100 9.51 7.64 -22.55
N VAL A 101 9.64 6.32 -22.72
CA VAL A 101 10.61 5.47 -22.01
C VAL A 101 12.06 5.97 -22.12
N LYS A 102 12.44 6.69 -23.20
CA LYS A 102 13.81 7.21 -23.37
C LYS A 102 14.09 8.37 -22.41
N ARG A 103 13.06 9.14 -22.04
CA ARG A 103 13.16 10.29 -21.12
C ARG A 103 13.03 9.90 -19.66
N VAL A 104 12.37 8.78 -19.36
CA VAL A 104 12.06 8.34 -17.98
C VAL A 104 13.29 7.92 -17.18
N ARG A 105 14.41 7.54 -17.81
CA ARG A 105 15.66 7.23 -17.07
C ARG A 105 16.10 8.34 -16.12
N ARG A 106 15.63 9.58 -16.31
CA ARG A 106 15.92 10.75 -15.48
C ARG A 106 14.90 11.01 -14.37
N TRP A 107 13.75 10.32 -14.35
CA TRP A 107 12.57 10.64 -13.51
C TRP A 107 12.61 10.06 -12.10
N SER A 108 13.75 10.18 -11.42
CA SER A 108 14.06 9.56 -10.11
C SER A 108 14.51 8.10 -10.22
N PRO A 109 15.76 7.77 -9.82
CA PRO A 109 16.25 6.40 -9.83
C PRO A 109 15.54 5.59 -8.75
N GLY A 110 14.52 4.83 -9.15
CA GLY A 110 14.01 3.69 -8.37
C GLY A 110 12.74 3.90 -7.56
N ARG A 111 11.90 4.91 -7.85
CA ARG A 111 10.58 5.07 -7.21
C ARG A 111 9.46 5.50 -8.17
N LEU A 112 9.37 4.85 -9.33
CA LEU A 112 8.28 5.07 -10.27
C LEU A 112 7.09 4.16 -9.95
N ALA A 113 5.88 4.71 -9.86
CA ALA A 113 4.63 3.96 -9.91
C ALA A 113 3.96 4.14 -11.28
N VAL A 114 3.32 3.08 -11.78
CA VAL A 114 2.69 3.09 -13.11
C VAL A 114 1.27 2.52 -13.05
N ASP A 115 0.32 3.25 -13.60
CA ASP A 115 -1.01 2.71 -13.93
C ASP A 115 -0.97 2.08 -15.32
N VAL A 116 -1.46 0.85 -15.42
CA VAL A 116 -1.60 0.12 -16.67
C VAL A 116 -3.05 -0.30 -16.87
N GLU A 117 -3.54 -0.11 -18.08
CA GLU A 117 -4.89 -0.49 -18.48
C GLU A 117 -4.87 -1.56 -19.56
N GLY A 118 -5.79 -2.52 -19.46
CA GLY A 118 -5.93 -3.61 -20.42
C GLY A 118 -5.01 -4.79 -20.13
N ALA A 119 -4.74 -5.58 -21.15
CA ALA A 119 -4.02 -6.84 -21.00
C ALA A 119 -2.52 -6.67 -20.75
N PHE A 120 -1.92 -7.59 -19.98
CA PHE A 120 -0.47 -7.68 -19.81
C PHE A 120 0.17 -8.32 -21.06
N THR A 121 0.34 -7.53 -22.12
CA THR A 121 0.96 -7.98 -23.38
C THR A 121 2.48 -8.04 -23.30
N GLU A 122 3.13 -8.59 -24.32
CA GLU A 122 4.60 -8.61 -24.42
C GLU A 122 5.18 -7.21 -24.59
N GLU A 123 4.51 -6.36 -25.36
CA GLU A 123 4.89 -4.97 -25.59
C GLU A 123 4.82 -4.18 -24.29
N LEU A 124 3.72 -4.29 -23.54
CA LEU A 124 3.58 -3.65 -22.23
C LEU A 124 4.67 -4.14 -21.27
N THR A 125 4.91 -5.46 -21.24
CA THR A 125 5.97 -6.06 -20.41
C THR A 125 7.35 -5.50 -20.77
N ALA A 126 7.67 -5.40 -22.05
CA ALA A 126 8.93 -4.83 -22.53
C ALA A 126 9.08 -3.36 -22.11
N ARG A 127 8.01 -2.56 -22.22
CA ARG A 127 8.00 -1.15 -21.79
C ARG A 127 8.20 -1.02 -20.28
N LEU A 128 7.46 -1.77 -19.46
CA LEU A 128 7.59 -1.75 -18.00
C LEU A 128 8.98 -2.19 -17.52
N ARG A 129 9.63 -3.15 -18.20
CA ARG A 129 11.02 -3.54 -17.90
C ARG A 129 12.02 -2.39 -18.06
N VAL A 130 11.77 -1.51 -19.03
CA VAL A 130 12.59 -0.29 -19.23
C VAL A 130 12.29 0.74 -18.16
N LEU A 131 11.01 0.90 -17.79
CA LEU A 131 10.56 1.85 -16.76
C LEU A 131 10.99 1.47 -15.34
N ARG A 132 11.15 0.17 -15.06
CA ARG A 132 11.51 -0.39 -13.74
C ARG A 132 10.65 0.18 -12.59
N PRO A 133 9.31 0.07 -12.67
CA PRO A 133 8.44 0.55 -11.63
C PRO A 133 8.62 -0.25 -10.33
N VAL A 134 8.44 0.41 -9.20
CA VAL A 134 8.37 -0.24 -7.88
C VAL A 134 6.95 -0.61 -7.47
N ALA A 135 5.96 -0.01 -8.14
CA ALA A 135 4.55 -0.30 -7.98
C ALA A 135 3.83 -0.21 -9.33
N VAL A 136 2.93 -1.16 -9.60
CA VAL A 136 2.12 -1.19 -10.82
C VAL A 136 0.66 -1.37 -10.40
N ARG A 137 -0.21 -0.41 -10.72
CA ARG A 137 -1.65 -0.59 -10.57
C ARG A 137 -2.23 -1.01 -11.91
N TRP A 138 -2.89 -2.14 -11.94
CA TRP A 138 -3.33 -2.78 -13.16
C TRP A 138 -4.85 -2.88 -13.21
N THR A 139 -5.45 -2.13 -14.13
CA THR A 139 -6.89 -2.17 -14.43
C THR A 139 -7.12 -3.02 -15.66
N ARG A 140 -7.48 -4.29 -15.48
CA ARG A 140 -7.68 -5.23 -16.58
C ARG A 140 -9.09 -5.23 -17.17
N GLY A 141 -10.09 -4.95 -16.34
CA GLY A 141 -11.51 -5.09 -16.67
C GLY A 141 -12.06 -6.53 -16.54
N GLY A 142 -11.27 -7.44 -15.97
CA GLY A 142 -11.61 -8.86 -15.79
C GLY A 142 -10.43 -9.64 -15.20
N TRP A 143 -10.60 -10.95 -15.02
CA TRP A 143 -9.51 -11.78 -14.52
C TRP A 143 -8.45 -12.05 -15.59
N PRO A 144 -7.15 -11.97 -15.25
CA PRO A 144 -6.09 -12.31 -16.18
C PRO A 144 -6.06 -13.79 -16.55
N ASP A 145 -5.63 -14.09 -17.77
CA ASP A 145 -5.29 -15.46 -18.16
C ASP A 145 -3.90 -15.89 -17.60
N ALA A 146 -3.57 -17.17 -17.77
CA ALA A 146 -2.31 -17.74 -17.28
C ALA A 146 -1.05 -17.05 -17.83
N ALA A 147 -1.08 -16.60 -19.09
CA ALA A 147 0.06 -15.92 -19.72
C ALA A 147 0.21 -14.49 -19.16
N GLU A 148 -0.89 -13.77 -18.96
CA GLU A 148 -0.92 -12.46 -18.33
C GLU A 148 -0.39 -12.54 -16.88
N TRP A 149 -0.84 -13.52 -16.11
CA TRP A 149 -0.33 -13.75 -14.75
C TRP A 149 1.17 -14.01 -14.73
N ALA A 150 1.67 -14.88 -15.62
CA ALA A 150 3.08 -15.21 -15.71
C ALA A 150 3.94 -13.97 -16.02
N ARG A 151 3.47 -13.08 -16.92
CA ARG A 151 4.17 -11.83 -17.23
C ARG A 151 4.12 -10.85 -16.05
N ALA A 152 2.95 -10.63 -15.46
CA ALA A 152 2.76 -9.71 -14.34
C ALA A 152 3.63 -10.10 -13.12
N ARG A 153 3.80 -11.40 -12.86
CA ARG A 153 4.66 -11.92 -11.77
C ARG A 153 6.12 -11.45 -11.87
N GLY A 154 6.59 -11.09 -13.07
CA GLY A 154 7.93 -10.57 -13.29
C GLY A 154 8.18 -9.18 -12.70
N PHE A 155 7.14 -8.51 -12.19
CA PHE A 155 7.23 -7.16 -11.63
C PHE A 155 6.95 -7.13 -10.12
N SER A 156 7.57 -6.18 -9.43
CA SER A 156 7.32 -5.93 -8.01
C SER A 156 6.14 -4.98 -7.81
N GLY A 157 5.41 -5.17 -6.72
CA GLY A 157 4.37 -4.22 -6.30
C GLY A 157 3.19 -4.14 -7.26
N VAL A 158 2.92 -5.21 -8.02
CA VAL A 158 1.75 -5.29 -8.89
C VAL A 158 0.49 -5.43 -8.02
N GLU A 159 -0.48 -4.59 -8.31
CA GLU A 159 -1.81 -4.60 -7.74
C GLU A 159 -2.83 -4.69 -8.88
N LEU A 160 -3.61 -5.77 -8.91
CA LEU A 160 -4.75 -5.91 -9.81
C LEU A 160 -5.95 -5.17 -9.19
N LEU A 161 -6.43 -4.15 -9.88
CA LEU A 161 -7.61 -3.37 -9.52
C LEU A 161 -8.86 -3.99 -10.15
N GLY A 162 -9.66 -4.67 -9.33
CA GLY A 162 -10.97 -5.20 -9.73
C GLY A 162 -10.90 -6.40 -10.68
N GLY A 163 -11.27 -7.57 -10.17
CA GLY A 163 -11.66 -8.72 -10.99
C GLY A 163 -13.18 -8.78 -11.06
N SER A 164 -13.79 -8.19 -12.09
CA SER A 164 -15.21 -8.36 -12.38
C SER A 164 -15.38 -9.50 -13.39
N GLY A 165 -16.33 -10.40 -13.14
CA GLY A 165 -16.63 -11.50 -14.06
C GLY A 165 -16.77 -12.85 -13.34
N PRO A 166 -16.72 -13.96 -14.10
CA PRO A 166 -16.77 -15.31 -13.53
C PRO A 166 -15.64 -15.54 -12.50
N PRO A 167 -15.74 -16.57 -11.65
CA PRO A 167 -14.71 -16.89 -10.66
C PRO A 167 -13.32 -17.02 -11.30
N VAL A 168 -12.27 -16.62 -10.56
CA VAL A 168 -10.89 -16.85 -10.98
C VAL A 168 -10.66 -18.33 -11.18
N ASP A 169 -10.08 -18.69 -12.32
CA ASP A 169 -9.46 -19.99 -12.47
C ASP A 169 -8.16 -20.01 -11.64
N CYS A 170 -8.22 -20.61 -10.45
CA CYS A 170 -7.07 -20.68 -9.56
C CYS A 170 -5.91 -21.52 -10.13
N GLU A 171 -6.15 -22.38 -11.12
CA GLU A 171 -5.07 -23.13 -11.79
C GLU A 171 -4.24 -22.20 -12.70
N ALA A 172 -4.84 -21.13 -13.21
CA ALA A 172 -4.15 -20.11 -13.99
C ALA A 172 -3.27 -19.18 -13.13
N VAL A 173 -3.49 -19.15 -11.80
CA VAL A 173 -2.75 -18.27 -10.88
C VAL A 173 -1.40 -18.91 -10.50
N PRO A 174 -0.26 -18.27 -10.80
CA PRO A 174 1.04 -18.83 -10.48
C PRO A 174 1.23 -18.99 -8.96
N PRO A 175 1.80 -20.11 -8.49
CA PRO A 175 2.03 -20.32 -7.07
C PRO A 175 3.02 -19.28 -6.54
N ARG A 176 2.77 -18.82 -5.31
CA ARG A 176 3.59 -17.80 -4.61
C ARG A 176 3.69 -16.48 -5.38
N SER A 177 2.64 -16.11 -6.10
CA SER A 177 2.54 -14.80 -6.72
C SER A 177 2.55 -13.70 -5.65
N ARG A 178 3.30 -12.63 -5.92
CA ARG A 178 3.33 -11.42 -5.08
C ARG A 178 2.36 -10.35 -5.56
N ILE A 179 1.56 -10.68 -6.57
CA ILE A 179 0.54 -9.79 -7.12
C ILE A 179 -0.57 -9.67 -6.09
N ARG A 180 -0.87 -8.44 -5.69
CA ARG A 180 -1.97 -8.14 -4.79
C ARG A 180 -3.25 -7.98 -5.58
N VAL A 181 -4.36 -8.44 -5.00
CA VAL A 181 -5.69 -8.18 -5.57
C VAL A 181 -6.39 -7.17 -4.69
N ARG A 182 -6.85 -6.06 -5.28
CA ARG A 182 -7.69 -5.09 -4.58
C ARG A 182 -9.14 -5.57 -4.57
N VAL A 183 -9.70 -5.72 -3.38
CA VAL A 183 -11.08 -6.20 -3.17
C VAL A 183 -11.83 -5.30 -2.18
N PRO A 184 -13.14 -5.08 -2.33
CA PRO A 184 -13.92 -4.39 -1.31
C PRO A 184 -13.99 -5.23 -0.02
N LEU A 185 -14.11 -4.57 1.14
CA LEU A 185 -14.22 -5.23 2.44
C LEU A 185 -15.30 -6.33 2.47
N SER A 186 -16.44 -6.11 1.81
CA SER A 186 -17.54 -7.08 1.73
C SER A 186 -17.19 -8.37 0.98
N SER A 187 -16.16 -8.34 0.13
CA SER A 187 -15.68 -9.49 -0.64
C SER A 187 -14.41 -10.13 -0.05
N ALA A 188 -13.90 -9.62 1.08
CA ALA A 188 -12.77 -10.22 1.78
C ALA A 188 -13.24 -11.47 2.57
N THR A 189 -13.34 -12.60 1.87
CA THR A 189 -13.65 -13.91 2.46
C THR A 189 -12.41 -14.55 3.08
N ALA A 190 -12.60 -15.50 4.00
CA ALA A 190 -11.49 -16.19 4.68
C ALA A 190 -10.52 -16.90 3.71
N GLU A 191 -10.99 -17.35 2.56
CA GLU A 191 -10.18 -18.04 1.55
C GLU A 191 -9.41 -17.08 0.62
N GLY A 192 -9.79 -15.80 0.61
CA GLY A 192 -9.20 -14.80 -0.28
C GLY A 192 -9.43 -15.10 -1.76
N VAL A 193 -8.52 -14.67 -2.63
CA VAL A 193 -8.57 -14.88 -4.08
C VAL A 193 -7.44 -15.83 -4.47
N CYS A 194 -7.70 -17.13 -4.53
CA CYS A 194 -6.70 -18.17 -4.89
C CYS A 194 -5.39 -18.07 -4.09
N GLY A 195 -5.45 -17.70 -2.80
CA GLY A 195 -4.27 -17.50 -1.95
C GLY A 195 -3.40 -16.29 -2.30
N LEU A 196 -3.88 -15.37 -3.16
CA LEU A 196 -3.19 -14.13 -3.47
C LEU A 196 -3.24 -13.15 -2.29
N PRO A 197 -2.16 -12.38 -2.05
CA PRO A 197 -2.19 -11.27 -1.10
C PRO A 197 -3.32 -10.28 -1.41
N LEU A 198 -3.99 -9.80 -0.37
CA LEU A 198 -5.13 -8.90 -0.52
C LEU A 198 -4.73 -7.46 -0.24
N ARG A 199 -5.31 -6.53 -1.01
CA ARG A 199 -5.46 -5.13 -0.60
C ARG A 199 -6.94 -4.83 -0.41
N VAL A 200 -7.36 -4.61 0.82
CA VAL A 200 -8.79 -4.48 1.13
C VAL A 200 -9.20 -3.02 1.12
N GLU A 201 -10.15 -2.69 0.27
CA GLU A 201 -10.73 -1.35 0.17
C GLU A 201 -11.71 -1.10 1.30
N MET A 202 -11.42 -0.07 2.07
CA MET A 202 -12.19 0.33 3.23
C MET A 202 -13.25 1.37 2.84
N PRO A 203 -14.51 1.18 3.24
CA PRO A 203 -15.52 2.21 3.11
C PRO A 203 -15.17 3.43 3.97
N ALA A 204 -15.81 4.57 3.69
CA ALA A 204 -15.55 5.83 4.39
C ALA A 204 -15.78 5.73 5.91
N ALA A 205 -16.82 4.99 6.32
CA ALA A 205 -17.09 4.66 7.71
C ALA A 205 -16.82 3.16 7.92
N VAL A 206 -15.67 2.86 8.51
CA VAL A 206 -15.33 1.50 8.94
C VAL A 206 -15.00 1.48 10.42
N ASP A 207 -15.53 0.47 11.11
CA ASP A 207 -15.22 0.24 12.50
C ASP A 207 -13.81 -0.37 12.64
N ALA A 208 -13.08 0.04 13.68
CA ALA A 208 -11.74 -0.50 13.94
C ALA A 208 -11.79 -1.99 14.28
N ALA A 209 -12.87 -2.46 14.92
CA ALA A 209 -13.09 -3.88 15.21
C ALA A 209 -13.26 -4.70 13.92
N ASP A 210 -13.88 -4.15 12.87
CA ASP A 210 -13.98 -4.81 11.57
C ASP A 210 -12.61 -4.93 10.91
N VAL A 211 -11.82 -3.85 10.93
CA VAL A 211 -10.43 -3.86 10.43
C VAL A 211 -9.59 -4.88 11.21
N GLN A 212 -9.72 -4.93 12.52
CA GLN A 212 -8.99 -5.89 13.34
C GLN A 212 -9.38 -7.33 13.02
N ARG A 213 -10.69 -7.62 12.92
CA ARG A 213 -11.17 -8.95 12.51
C ARG A 213 -10.65 -9.35 11.13
N LEU A 214 -10.59 -8.41 10.20
CA LEU A 214 -10.01 -8.62 8.88
C LEU A 214 -8.52 -9.00 8.98
N LEU A 215 -7.73 -8.22 9.70
CA LEU A 215 -6.28 -8.42 9.83
C LEU A 215 -5.94 -9.73 10.57
N VAL A 216 -6.77 -10.17 11.51
CA VAL A 216 -6.62 -11.49 12.15
C VAL A 216 -6.82 -12.63 11.14
N ARG A 217 -7.78 -12.49 10.22
CA ARG A 217 -8.03 -13.49 9.17
C ARG A 217 -6.99 -13.43 8.05
N HIS A 218 -6.50 -12.24 7.75
CA HIS A 218 -5.55 -11.98 6.67
C HIS A 218 -4.38 -11.13 7.20
N PRO A 219 -3.40 -11.76 7.89
CA PRO A 219 -2.29 -11.04 8.52
C PRO A 219 -1.40 -10.29 7.51
N ASP A 220 -1.37 -10.73 6.25
CA ASP A 220 -0.61 -10.11 5.17
C ASP A 220 -1.42 -9.09 4.34
N ALA A 221 -2.65 -8.75 4.77
CA ALA A 221 -3.49 -7.80 4.03
C ALA A 221 -3.00 -6.36 4.17
N ASP A 222 -2.92 -5.65 3.05
CA ASP A 222 -2.82 -4.19 3.04
C ASP A 222 -4.23 -3.59 3.10
N LEU A 223 -4.37 -2.39 3.64
CA LEU A 223 -5.62 -1.62 3.61
C LEU A 223 -5.54 -0.55 2.52
N ALA A 224 -6.65 -0.24 1.85
CA ALA A 224 -6.77 0.86 0.89
C ALA A 224 -7.93 1.78 1.26
N VAL A 225 -7.71 3.09 1.23
CA VAL A 225 -8.76 4.09 1.46
C VAL A 225 -8.65 5.22 0.44
N GLU A 226 -9.77 5.53 -0.22
CA GLU A 226 -9.90 6.70 -1.10
C GLU A 226 -10.37 7.91 -0.30
N VAL A 227 -9.52 8.88 0.00
CA VAL A 227 -9.88 10.11 0.70
C VAL A 227 -10.27 11.21 -0.29
N GLY A 228 -9.54 11.35 -1.39
CA GLY A 228 -9.74 12.47 -2.33
C GLY A 228 -9.54 13.83 -1.64
N GLU A 229 -10.54 14.70 -1.75
CA GLU A 229 -10.60 16.04 -1.14
C GLU A 229 -11.48 16.09 0.12
N ASP A 230 -12.04 14.95 0.54
CA ASP A 230 -13.01 14.87 1.63
C ASP A 230 -12.30 14.99 2.99
N VAL A 231 -12.51 16.14 3.65
CA VAL A 231 -11.93 16.45 4.96
C VAL A 231 -12.45 15.54 6.05
N GLU A 232 -13.75 15.21 6.04
CA GLU A 232 -14.35 14.33 7.06
C GLU A 232 -13.78 12.92 6.94
N ARG A 233 -13.61 12.45 5.70
CA ARG A 233 -12.99 11.15 5.42
C ARG A 233 -11.50 11.13 5.79
N ALA A 234 -10.76 12.20 5.51
CA ALA A 234 -9.36 12.33 5.95
C ALA A 234 -9.26 12.22 7.47
N ASP A 235 -10.16 12.88 8.19
CA ASP A 235 -10.23 12.84 9.65
C ASP A 235 -10.62 11.47 10.20
N ALA A 236 -11.56 10.78 9.54
CA ALA A 236 -11.95 9.42 9.89
C ALA A 236 -10.78 8.44 9.72
N VAL A 237 -10.04 8.54 8.61
CA VAL A 237 -8.83 7.73 8.35
C VAL A 237 -7.75 8.03 9.39
N ARG A 238 -7.51 9.30 9.71
CA ARG A 238 -6.57 9.68 10.77
C ARG A 238 -6.92 9.02 12.11
N ARG A 239 -8.18 9.12 12.55
CA ARG A 239 -8.65 8.47 13.79
C ARG A 239 -8.53 6.95 13.74
N LEU A 240 -8.74 6.33 12.58
CA LEU A 240 -8.53 4.90 12.40
C LEU A 240 -7.04 4.55 12.58
N LEU A 241 -6.13 5.28 11.94
CA LEU A 241 -4.68 5.08 12.08
C LEU A 241 -4.23 5.27 13.53
N ASP A 242 -4.73 6.28 14.23
CA ASP A 242 -4.46 6.51 15.66
C ASP A 242 -4.86 5.29 16.50
N ARG A 243 -6.06 4.73 16.26
CA ARG A 243 -6.55 3.54 16.96
C ARG A 243 -5.74 2.28 16.64
N LEU A 244 -5.39 2.05 15.38
CA LEU A 244 -4.58 0.89 14.98
C LEU A 244 -3.18 0.95 15.58
N THR A 245 -2.59 2.16 15.65
CA THR A 245 -1.29 2.39 16.28
C THR A 245 -1.37 2.15 17.78
N ALA A 246 -2.39 2.68 18.45
CA ALA A 246 -2.58 2.49 19.89
C ALA A 246 -2.87 1.02 20.27
N ALA A 247 -3.55 0.27 19.40
CA ALA A 247 -3.84 -1.15 19.62
C ALA A 247 -2.63 -2.06 19.37
N THR A 248 -1.58 -1.55 18.71
CA THR A 248 -0.34 -2.27 18.44
C THR A 248 0.65 -2.00 19.58
N PRO A 249 0.81 -2.90 20.59
CA PRO A 249 1.89 -2.80 21.55
C PRO A 249 3.20 -2.62 20.79
N LEU A 250 3.85 -1.49 21.07
CA LEU A 250 5.21 -1.22 20.66
C LEU A 250 6.06 -2.34 21.23
N GLY A 251 6.31 -3.38 20.43
CA GLY A 251 7.26 -4.42 20.77
C GLY A 251 8.55 -3.70 21.17
N GLY A 252 8.93 -3.85 22.43
CA GLY A 252 10.02 -3.12 23.05
C GLY A 252 11.26 -3.17 22.18
N VAL A 253 11.55 -2.06 21.50
CA VAL A 253 12.93 -1.72 21.20
C VAL A 253 13.50 -1.37 22.56
N ASP A 254 14.16 -2.37 23.16
CA ASP A 254 14.91 -2.21 24.38
C ASP A 254 15.86 -1.03 24.17
N SER A 255 15.57 0.08 24.84
CA SER A 255 16.34 1.32 24.82
C SER A 255 17.52 1.24 25.78
N THR A 256 17.95 0.03 26.12
CA THR A 256 19.23 -0.21 26.76
C THR A 256 20.31 -0.23 25.69
N GLY A 257 20.84 0.97 25.42
CA GLY A 257 22.16 1.14 24.83
C GLY A 257 23.22 0.52 25.74
N ALA A 258 23.38 -0.80 25.69
CA ALA A 258 24.55 -1.47 26.21
C ALA A 258 25.57 -1.58 25.09
N LEU A 259 26.40 -0.54 25.00
CA LEU A 259 27.76 -0.66 24.49
C LEU A 259 28.43 -1.84 25.21
N ARG A 260 28.56 -2.98 24.54
CA ARG A 260 29.47 -4.03 24.96
C ARG A 260 30.86 -3.68 24.44
N THR A 261 31.51 -2.74 25.11
CA THR A 261 32.97 -2.61 25.15
C THR A 261 33.48 -3.46 26.29
N ASP A 262 34.27 -4.47 25.96
CA ASP A 262 35.44 -4.94 26.72
C ASP A 262 36.14 -5.97 25.81
N ALA A 263 37.32 -5.70 25.25
CA ALA A 263 38.62 -5.77 25.94
C ALA A 263 38.68 -7.09 26.75
N GLY A 264 39.33 -8.16 26.28
CA GLY A 264 40.74 -8.21 25.93
C GLY A 264 41.48 -9.00 27.01
N ARG A 265 41.90 -10.23 26.63
CA ARG A 265 43.08 -10.99 27.11
C ARG A 265 43.06 -11.59 28.53
N PRO A 266 43.94 -12.59 28.82
CA PRO A 266 45.13 -13.05 28.07
C PRO A 266 44.89 -14.15 27.04
#